data_AF-A0A937HHM1-F1
#
_entry.id   AF-A0A937HHM1-F1
#
_cell.length_a   1.000
_cell.length_b   1.000
_cell.length_c   1.000
_cell.angle_alpha   90.00
_cell.angle_beta   90.00
_cell.angle_gamma   90.00
#
_symmetry.space_group_name_H-M   'P 1'
#
loop_
_entity.id
_entity.type
_entity.pdbx_description
1 polymer ?
#
loop_
_entity_poly.entity_id
_entity_poly.type
_entity_poly.pdbx_seq_one_letter_code
_entity_poly.pdbx_strand_id
1 'polypeptide(L)'
;MDDSMNSWLDRKHEMLRQGKVLKKFRKEAQLTQEVLAEKIEISVRHLSDIENGKSDPSLTISRRWLRVTGGIDLPSAQVLWTEEYV
;
A
#
# COMPACT_ATOMS: atom_id res chain seq x y z
N MET A 1 35.00 -2.73 3.16
CA MET A 1 33.62 -2.35 3.51
C MET A 1 32.71 -3.39 2.89
N ASP A 2 31.78 -3.93 3.67
CA ASP A 2 30.96 -5.09 3.32
C ASP A 2 29.75 -4.67 2.48
N ASP A 3 29.64 -5.20 1.26
CA ASP A 3 28.52 -4.94 0.34
C ASP A 3 27.18 -5.51 0.85
N SER A 4 27.20 -6.50 1.75
CA SER A 4 25.99 -7.08 2.34
C SER A 4 25.30 -6.13 3.33
N MET A 5 26.08 -5.29 4.03
CA MET A 5 25.55 -4.23 4.89
C MET A 5 24.80 -3.16 4.10
N ASN A 6 25.32 -2.76 2.93
CA ASN A 6 24.68 -1.78 2.05
C ASN A 6 23.35 -2.33 1.50
N SER A 7 23.34 -3.59 1.04
CA SER A 7 22.13 -4.25 0.53
C SER A 7 21.01 -4.35 1.57
N TRP A 8 21.34 -4.67 2.83
CA TRP A 8 20.34 -4.75 3.90
C TRP A 8 19.77 -3.38 4.27
N LEU A 9 20.62 -2.35 4.33
CA LEU A 9 20.19 -0.98 4.60
C LEU A 9 19.27 -0.46 3.50
N ASP A 10 19.60 -0.71 2.24
CA ASP A 10 18.79 -0.30 1.09
C ASP A 10 17.41 -0.95 1.11
N ARG A 11 17.35 -2.26 1.39
CA ARG A 11 16.08 -2.99 1.50
C ARG A 11 15.22 -2.44 2.64
N LYS A 12 15.81 -2.19 3.81
CA LYS A 12 15.08 -1.66 4.96
C LYS A 12 14.55 -0.24 4.70
N HIS A 13 15.35 0.61 4.05
CA HIS A 13 14.91 1.94 3.64
C HIS A 13 13.76 1.88 2.65
N GLU A 14 13.80 0.94 1.71
CA GLU A 14 12.73 0.74 0.74
C GLU A 14 11.43 0.29 1.41
N MET A 15 11.48 -0.72 2.28
CA MET A 15 10.31 -1.15 3.06
C MET A 15 9.69 0.00 3.87
N LEU A 16 10.53 0.84 4.50
CA LEU A 16 10.06 1.99 5.25
C LEU A 16 9.40 3.05 4.35
N ARG A 17 9.95 3.30 3.15
CA ARG A 17 9.36 4.21 2.17
C ARG A 17 7.99 3.70 1.69
N GLN A 18 7.90 2.44 1.31
CA GLN A 18 6.65 1.83 0.86
C GLN A 18 5.57 1.87 1.94
N GLY A 19 5.91 1.48 3.16
CA GLY A 19 4.99 1.55 4.31
C GLY A 19 4.44 2.95 4.56
N LYS A 20 5.29 3.99 4.44
CA LYS A 20 4.87 5.39 4.57
C LYS A 20 3.90 5.82 3.46
N VAL A 21 4.11 5.38 2.22
CA VAL A 21 3.22 5.68 1.08
C VAL A 21 1.85 5.03 1.28
N LEU A 22 1.80 3.74 1.64
CA LEU A 22 0.55 3.04 1.90
C LEU A 22 -0.22 3.66 3.08
N LYS A 23 0.49 4.05 4.15
CA LYS A 23 -0.07 4.80 5.29
C LYS A 23 -0.67 6.13 4.86
N LYS A 24 -0.02 6.85 3.94
CA LYS A 24 -0.53 8.12 3.40
C LYS A 24 -1.87 7.91 2.69
N PHE A 25 -1.95 6.95 1.77
CA PHE A 25 -3.21 6.67 1.06
C PHE A 25 -4.34 6.24 2.00
N ARG A 26 -4.05 5.44 3.04
CA ARG A 26 -5.06 5.09 4.05
C ARG A 26 -5.62 6.33 4.76
N LYS A 27 -4.73 7.24 5.16
CA LYS A 27 -5.10 8.48 5.86
C LYS A 27 -5.90 9.42 4.95
N GLU A 28 -5.51 9.55 3.69
CA GLU A 28 -6.24 10.34 2.68
C GLU A 28 -7.63 9.77 2.43
N ALA A 29 -7.78 8.44 2.44
CA ALA A 29 -9.07 7.75 2.41
C ALA A 29 -9.84 7.78 3.75
N GLN A 30 -9.33 8.47 4.78
CA GLN A 30 -9.94 8.61 6.11
C GLN A 30 -10.26 7.28 6.82
N LEU A 31 -9.50 6.21 6.54
CA LEU A 31 -9.72 4.89 7.16
C LEU A 31 -8.85 4.71 8.42
N THR A 32 -9.39 4.09 9.47
CA THR A 32 -8.57 3.59 10.58
C THR A 32 -7.78 2.34 10.15
N GLN A 33 -6.82 1.90 10.97
CA GLN A 33 -6.09 0.66 10.67
C GLN A 33 -7.01 -0.56 10.75
N GLU A 34 -7.95 -0.57 11.70
CA GLU A 34 -8.96 -1.61 11.88
C GLU A 34 -9.84 -1.75 10.64
N VAL A 35 -10.40 -0.63 10.18
CA VAL A 35 -11.30 -0.61 9.02
C VAL A 35 -10.58 -1.07 7.75
N LEU A 36 -9.36 -0.62 7.52
CA LEU A 36 -8.61 -1.06 6.33
C LEU A 36 -8.21 -2.53 6.42
N ALA A 37 -7.72 -2.98 7.59
CA ALA A 37 -7.31 -4.36 7.81
C ALA A 37 -8.45 -5.35 7.55
N GLU A 38 -9.66 -5.01 8.03
CA GLU A 38 -10.89 -5.75 7.73
C GLU A 38 -11.16 -5.81 6.21
N LYS A 39 -11.13 -4.65 5.51
CA LYS A 39 -11.42 -4.56 4.08
C LYS A 39 -10.44 -5.34 3.18
N ILE A 40 -9.18 -5.48 3.58
CA ILE A 40 -8.16 -6.19 2.79
C ILE A 40 -7.80 -7.58 3.33
N GLU A 41 -8.53 -8.03 4.36
CA GLU A 41 -8.44 -9.36 4.99
C GLU A 41 -7.06 -9.67 5.58
N ILE A 42 -6.50 -8.72 6.34
CA ILE A 42 -5.26 -8.93 7.11
C ILE A 42 -5.46 -8.54 8.58
N SER A 43 -4.55 -8.94 9.45
CA SER A 43 -4.59 -8.47 10.84
C SER A 43 -4.16 -7.01 10.95
N VAL A 44 -4.77 -6.29 11.90
CA VAL A 44 -4.37 -4.90 12.24
C VAL A 44 -2.88 -4.83 12.59
N ARG A 45 -2.35 -5.86 13.26
CA ARG A 45 -0.92 -5.99 13.56
C ARG A 45 -0.09 -6.02 12.28
N HIS A 46 -0.44 -6.87 11.31
CA HIS A 46 0.31 -6.98 10.06
C HIS A 46 0.27 -5.68 9.27
N LEU A 47 -0.90 -5.03 9.21
CA LEU A 47 -1.05 -3.71 8.61
C LEU A 47 -0.12 -2.68 9.27
N SER A 48 -0.11 -2.63 10.61
CA SER A 48 0.75 -1.74 11.38
C SER A 48 2.23 -2.03 11.16
N ASP A 49 2.64 -3.30 11.09
CA ASP A 49 4.01 -3.68 10.80
C ASP A 49 4.44 -3.20 9.39
N ILE A 50 3.58 -3.29 8.39
CA ILE A 50 3.81 -2.73 7.05
C ILE A 50 3.99 -1.21 7.11
N GLU A 51 3.07 -0.47 7.75
CA GLU A 51 3.14 1.00 7.83
C GLU A 51 4.40 1.52 8.54
N ASN A 52 5.01 0.69 9.39
CA ASN A 52 6.21 1.01 10.15
C ASN A 52 7.48 0.40 9.56
N GLY A 53 7.42 -0.20 8.36
CA GLY A 53 8.57 -0.80 7.69
C GLY A 53 9.14 -2.04 8.40
N LYS A 54 8.33 -2.72 9.21
CA LYS A 54 8.67 -3.97 9.91
C LYS A 54 8.29 -5.21 9.12
N SER A 55 7.36 -5.08 8.18
CA SER A 55 6.95 -6.13 7.25
C SER A 55 6.87 -5.59 5.83
N ASP A 56 7.22 -6.42 4.86
CA ASP A 56 7.19 -6.12 3.44
C ASP A 56 5.80 -6.53 2.91
N PRO A 57 4.99 -5.61 2.35
CA PRO A 57 3.69 -5.98 1.82
C PRO A 57 3.85 -6.80 0.54
N SER A 58 3.18 -7.95 0.46
CA SER A 58 3.10 -8.68 -0.80
C SER A 58 2.38 -7.85 -1.88
N LEU A 59 2.64 -8.16 -3.15
CA LEU A 59 1.95 -7.50 -4.27
C LEU A 59 0.43 -7.57 -4.14
N THR A 60 -0.11 -8.69 -3.65
CA THR A 60 -1.54 -8.85 -3.38
C THR A 60 -2.05 -7.88 -2.32
N ILE A 61 -1.32 -7.71 -1.22
CA ILE A 61 -1.70 -6.77 -0.14
C ILE A 61 -1.65 -5.33 -0.68
N SER A 62 -0.57 -4.95 -1.36
CA SER A 62 -0.42 -3.62 -1.95
C SER A 62 -1.55 -3.31 -2.94
N ARG A 63 -1.91 -4.27 -3.81
CA ARG A 63 -3.01 -4.11 -4.77
C ARG A 63 -4.37 -3.93 -4.09
N ARG A 64 -4.67 -4.75 -3.07
CA ARG A 64 -5.92 -4.62 -2.28
C ARG A 64 -5.98 -3.27 -1.57
N TRP A 65 -4.87 -2.84 -0.97
CA TRP A 65 -4.75 -1.55 -0.30
C TRP A 65 -5.06 -0.40 -1.26
N LEU A 66 -4.38 -0.33 -2.40
CA LEU A 66 -4.56 0.72 -3.40
C LEU A 66 -5.99 0.78 -3.94
N ARG A 67 -6.63 -0.38 -4.15
CA ARG A 67 -8.03 -0.46 -4.58
C ARG A 67 -8.98 0.13 -3.54
N VAL A 68 -8.77 -0.16 -2.26
CA VAL A 68 -9.63 0.32 -1.16
C VAL A 68 -9.41 1.80 -0.87
N THR A 69 -8.17 2.28 -0.95
CA THR A 69 -7.82 3.67 -0.62
C THR A 69 -7.92 4.63 -1.80
N GLY A 70 -8.19 4.15 -3.02
CA GLY A 70 -8.14 4.97 -4.23
C GLY A 70 -6.73 5.51 -4.52
N GLY A 71 -5.68 4.82 -4.04
CA GLY A 71 -4.27 5.25 -4.20
C GLY A 71 -3.73 5.15 -5.63
N ILE A 72 -4.59 4.78 -6.58
CA ILE A 72 -4.32 4.91 -8.01
C ILE A 72 -5.07 6.15 -8.47
N ASP A 73 -4.33 7.20 -8.81
CA ASP A 73 -4.86 8.33 -9.57
C ASP A 73 -5.16 7.86 -10.99
N LEU A 74 -6.25 7.13 -11.17
CA LEU A 74 -6.86 6.98 -12.49
C LEU A 74 -7.65 8.27 -12.70
N PRO A 75 -7.32 9.12 -13.69
CA PRO A 75 -8.26 10.13 -14.14
C PRO A 75 -9.54 9.39 -14.52
N SER A 76 -10.57 9.53 -13.69
CA SER A 76 -11.88 8.90 -13.87
C SER A 76 -12.49 9.21 -15.24
N ALA A 77 -11.98 10.24 -15.91
CA ALA A 77 -12.28 10.58 -17.29
C ALA A 77 -11.83 9.57 -18.36
N GLN A 78 -10.97 8.58 -18.09
CA GLN A 78 -10.58 7.56 -19.10
C GLN A 78 -11.34 6.25 -19.01
N VAL A 79 -11.99 5.96 -17.88
CA VAL A 79 -12.66 4.66 -17.65
C VAL A 79 -14.13 4.67 -18.08
N LEU A 80 -14.76 5.83 -18.23
CA LEU A 80 -16.18 5.94 -18.60
C LEU A 80 -16.46 5.83 -20.12
N TRP A 81 -15.45 5.82 -20.99
CA TRP A 81 -15.64 5.83 -22.46
C TRP A 81 -15.59 4.45 -23.13
N THR A 82 -15.73 3.35 -22.38
CA THR A 82 -15.63 1.99 -22.98
C THR A 82 -16.86 1.11 -22.81
N GLU A 83 -17.93 1.59 -22.18
CA GLU A 83 -19.19 0.82 -22.03
C GLU A 83 -20.38 1.39 -22.82
N GLU A 84 -20.22 2.45 -23.62
CA GLU A 84 -21.32 3.07 -24.37
C GLU A 84 -21.24 2.86 -25.90
N TYR A 85 -20.69 1.74 -26.35
CA TYR A 85 -20.84 1.27 -27.74
C TYR A 85 -21.01 -0.25 -27.78
N VAL A 86 -22.22 -0.70 -27.44
CA VAL A 86 -22.80 -1.99 -27.87
C VAL A 86 -24.15 -1.69 -28.51
#